data_AF-A0A2Z7BQ64-F1
#
_entry.id   AF-A0A2Z7BQ64-F1
#
_cell.length_a   1.000
_cell.length_b   1.000
_cell.length_c   1.000
_cell.angle_alpha   90.00
_cell.angle_beta   90.00
_cell.angle_gamma   90.00
#
_symmetry.space_group_name_H-M   'P 1'
#
loop_
_entity.id
_entity.type
_entity.pdbx_description
1 polymer ?
#
loop_
_entity_poly.entity_id
_entity_poly.type
_entity_poly.pdbx_seq_one_letter_code
_entity_poly.pdbx_strand_id
1 'polypeptide(L)'
;MRTRSEKRPNRKNDRKVLVAEESNKNWANSNSDSSSSSSSSSDSEQEEVHCLMDNQSSDDEVFEFSNIEFTRENLINALNEMVHEYKRLSQTSEEVKAENVDLKNSSVEPSTVQLGYTDSIQIELSKLKTENESLRLRSCELEYENERLNLVDELLDPVFCFSKSSCTKLKSH
;
A
#
# COMPACT_ATOMS: atom_id res chain seq x y z
N MET A 1 -4.44 17.92 -50.67
CA MET A 1 -4.20 18.47 -49.31
C MET A 1 -4.24 17.34 -48.30
N ARG A 2 -3.52 17.54 -47.19
CA ARG A 2 -2.90 16.57 -46.27
C ARG A 2 -3.79 15.47 -45.66
N THR A 3 -3.23 14.27 -45.63
CA THR A 3 -3.48 13.17 -44.70
C THR A 3 -3.07 13.56 -43.27
N ARG A 4 -3.89 13.28 -42.25
CA ARG A 4 -3.49 13.39 -40.84
C ARG A 4 -3.63 12.03 -40.14
N SER A 5 -2.54 11.29 -40.14
CA SER A 5 -2.28 10.22 -39.18
C SER A 5 -1.89 10.88 -37.86
N GLU A 6 -2.59 10.58 -36.76
CA GLU A 6 -2.10 10.91 -35.43
C GLU A 6 -1.87 9.66 -34.60
N LYS A 7 -0.58 9.44 -34.33
CA LYS A 7 -0.01 8.35 -33.57
C LYS A 7 0.73 8.95 -32.37
N ARG A 8 0.14 8.76 -31.16
CA ARG A 8 0.76 8.56 -29.82
C ARG A 8 1.60 9.73 -29.24
N PRO A 9 1.76 9.95 -27.90
CA PRO A 9 2.14 8.92 -26.90
C PRO A 9 1.67 9.06 -25.42
N ASN A 10 1.60 7.90 -24.76
CA ASN A 10 2.04 7.57 -23.39
C ASN A 10 2.02 8.68 -22.31
N ARG A 11 1.02 8.63 -21.42
CA ARG A 11 1.01 9.36 -20.14
C ARG A 11 1.62 8.48 -19.04
N LYS A 12 2.93 8.58 -18.86
CA LYS A 12 3.65 8.00 -17.72
C LYS A 12 3.25 8.75 -16.45
N ASN A 13 2.60 8.07 -15.51
CA ASN A 13 2.40 8.57 -14.16
C ASN A 13 3.58 8.11 -13.30
N ASP A 14 4.71 8.83 -13.38
CA ASP A 14 5.78 8.69 -12.40
C ASP A 14 5.37 9.44 -11.11
N ARG A 15 4.47 8.83 -10.33
CA ARG A 15 4.11 9.34 -9.01
C ARG A 15 5.22 8.96 -8.05
N LYS A 16 6.20 9.86 -7.91
CA LYS A 16 7.26 9.75 -6.91
C LYS A 16 6.63 9.62 -5.53
N VAL A 17 6.88 8.49 -4.88
CA VAL A 17 6.59 8.27 -3.46
C VAL A 17 7.55 9.17 -2.68
N LEU A 18 7.05 10.25 -2.10
CA LEU A 18 7.77 10.97 -1.07
C LEU A 18 7.60 10.16 0.22
N VAL A 19 8.66 9.43 0.59
CA VAL A 19 8.81 8.87 1.93
C VAL A 19 9.06 10.06 2.85
N ALA A 20 8.08 10.39 3.69
CA ALA A 20 8.30 11.33 4.79
C ALA A 20 9.04 10.55 5.89
N GLU A 21 10.32 10.88 6.07
CA GLU A 21 11.17 10.35 7.12
C GLU A 21 10.76 11.00 8.46
N GLU A 22 10.16 10.21 9.35
CA GLU A 22 9.75 10.62 10.68
C GLU A 22 10.98 10.66 11.60
N SER A 23 11.53 11.86 11.84
CA SER A 23 12.63 12.03 12.78
C SER A 23 12.11 11.97 14.22
N ASN A 24 12.28 10.84 14.88
CA ASN A 24 12.08 10.69 16.32
C ASN A 24 13.19 11.47 17.06
N LYS A 25 12.88 12.70 17.49
CA LYS A 25 13.70 13.50 18.39
C LYS A 25 13.42 13.07 19.83
N ASN A 26 14.23 12.13 20.27
CA ASN A 26 14.43 11.72 21.65
C ASN A 26 14.99 12.89 22.48
N TRP A 27 14.15 13.44 23.36
CA TRP A 27 14.55 14.43 24.36
C TRP A 27 15.28 13.71 25.51
N ALA A 28 16.58 13.99 25.67
CA ALA A 28 17.35 13.51 26.80
C ALA A 28 16.90 14.24 28.08
N ASN A 29 16.43 13.48 29.06
CA ASN A 29 16.07 13.96 30.39
C ASN A 29 17.38 14.23 31.17
N SER A 30 17.77 15.50 31.31
CA SER A 30 18.94 15.87 32.13
C SER A 30 18.50 16.04 33.58
N ASN A 31 18.57 14.95 34.35
CA ASN A 31 18.50 14.99 35.81
C ASN A 31 19.80 15.63 36.33
N SER A 32 19.76 16.89 36.74
CA SER A 32 20.84 17.48 37.55
C SER A 32 20.46 17.34 39.02
N ASP A 33 20.93 16.25 39.63
CA ASP A 33 21.02 16.12 41.09
C ASP A 33 22.23 16.93 41.55
N SER A 34 22.00 17.95 42.39
CA SER A 34 23.05 18.50 43.25
C SER A 34 22.42 18.98 44.55
N SER A 35 22.28 18.05 45.48
CA SER A 35 22.18 18.36 46.90
C SER A 35 23.58 18.59 47.44
N SER A 36 23.82 19.73 48.10
CA SER A 36 24.82 19.84 49.16
C SER A 36 24.42 20.96 50.12
N SER A 37 23.88 20.55 51.26
CA SER A 37 23.66 21.38 52.44
C SER A 37 24.99 21.62 53.16
N SER A 38 25.24 22.82 53.66
CA SER A 38 26.20 23.07 54.76
C SER A 38 25.87 24.40 55.44
N SER A 39 25.37 24.33 56.67
CA SER A 39 25.17 25.48 57.56
C SER A 39 26.39 25.66 58.48
N SER A 40 26.98 26.86 58.56
CA SER A 40 27.76 27.43 59.69
C SER A 40 28.28 28.81 59.27
N SER A 41 27.84 29.92 59.87
CA SER A 41 28.17 30.51 61.19
C SER A 41 29.25 31.61 61.08
N SER A 42 28.76 32.85 61.23
CA SER A 42 29.35 34.11 61.72
C SER A 42 30.83 34.49 61.52
N ASP A 43 30.95 35.80 61.29
CA ASP A 43 31.96 36.75 61.76
C ASP A 43 33.13 37.09 60.82
N SER A 44 33.02 38.23 60.13
CA SER A 44 34.14 39.14 59.83
C SER A 44 33.61 40.49 59.34
N GLU A 45 34.11 41.54 59.96
CA GLU A 45 33.76 42.94 59.77
C GLU A 45 34.43 43.55 58.51
N GLN A 46 33.81 44.61 58.00
CA GLN A 46 34.36 45.67 57.12
C GLN A 46 34.82 45.23 55.71
N GLU A 47 33.87 45.19 54.76
CA GLU A 47 34.19 45.49 53.37
C GLU A 47 33.13 46.44 52.81
N GLU A 48 33.58 47.66 52.55
CA GLU A 48 32.82 48.80 52.01
C GLU A 48 32.47 48.53 50.54
N VAL A 49 31.40 47.76 50.31
CA VAL A 49 30.73 47.73 49.01
C VAL A 49 29.65 48.78 49.01
N HIS A 50 30.01 49.96 48.51
CA HIS A 50 29.10 51.06 48.25
C HIS A 50 28.06 50.61 47.20
N CYS A 51 26.95 50.04 47.66
CA CYS A 51 25.78 49.81 46.82
C CYS A 51 25.19 51.18 46.48
N LEU A 52 25.44 51.65 45.27
CA LEU A 52 24.70 52.73 44.64
C LEU A 52 23.23 52.29 44.53
N MET A 53 22.43 52.63 45.54
CA MET A 53 20.98 52.67 45.44
C MET A 53 20.62 53.83 44.52
N ASP A 54 20.61 53.56 43.21
CA ASP A 54 19.93 54.41 42.23
C ASP A 54 18.43 54.33 42.51
N ASN A 55 17.96 55.22 43.38
CA ASN A 55 16.55 55.55 43.49
C ASN A 55 16.13 56.32 42.23
N GLN A 56 15.77 55.61 41.17
CA GLN A 56 14.90 56.17 40.14
C GLN A 56 13.46 55.74 40.41
N SER A 57 12.71 56.66 41.02
CA SER A 57 11.25 56.65 40.99
C SER A 57 10.77 56.97 39.58
N SER A 58 10.00 56.07 38.97
CA SER A 58 8.95 56.45 38.01
C SER A 58 8.18 55.20 37.57
N ASP A 59 6.87 55.25 37.83
CA ASP A 59 5.80 54.32 37.42
C ASP A 59 5.95 52.90 37.97
N ASP A 60 5.24 52.50 39.02
CA ASP A 60 3.77 52.47 39.13
C ASP A 60 3.03 52.07 37.84
N GLU A 61 3.64 51.19 37.04
CA GLU A 61 2.88 50.14 36.38
C GLU A 61 2.92 48.92 37.30
N VAL A 62 2.14 48.98 38.38
CA VAL A 62 1.55 47.75 38.92
C VAL A 62 0.90 47.11 37.70
N PHE A 63 1.53 46.06 37.17
CA PHE A 63 0.85 45.12 36.31
C PHE A 63 -0.26 44.54 37.18
N GLU A 64 -1.37 45.25 37.25
CA GLU A 64 -2.66 44.69 37.53
C GLU A 64 -2.91 43.80 36.31
N PHE A 65 -2.28 42.63 36.36
CA PHE A 65 -2.82 41.45 35.75
C PHE A 65 -4.21 41.33 36.37
N SER A 66 -5.17 42.05 35.79
CA SER A 66 -6.54 41.61 35.71
C SER A 66 -6.43 40.27 35.00
N ASN A 67 -6.09 39.26 35.81
CA ASN A 67 -6.10 37.85 35.45
C ASN A 67 -7.50 37.68 34.89
N ILE A 68 -7.59 37.53 33.56
CA ILE A 68 -8.84 37.25 32.89
C ILE A 68 -9.35 35.95 33.50
N GLU A 69 -10.21 36.08 34.50
CA GLU A 69 -11.17 35.11 34.99
C GLU A 69 -10.64 33.68 35.14
N PHE A 70 -9.41 33.53 35.59
CA PHE A 70 -8.80 32.21 35.72
C PHE A 70 -8.41 31.97 37.17
N THR A 71 -9.34 31.40 37.91
CA THR A 71 -9.11 31.00 39.31
C THR A 71 -8.14 29.82 39.37
N ARG A 72 -7.48 29.65 40.51
CA ARG A 72 -6.61 28.48 40.75
C ARG A 72 -7.37 27.16 40.54
N GLU A 73 -8.65 27.17 40.91
CA GLU A 73 -9.58 26.07 40.74
C GLU A 73 -9.79 25.73 39.26
N ASN A 74 -9.90 26.74 38.38
CA ASN A 74 -10.02 26.53 36.94
C ASN A 74 -8.81 25.78 36.37
N LEU A 75 -7.60 26.01 36.91
CA LEU A 75 -6.32 25.43 36.43
C LEU A 75 -6.27 23.97 36.82
N ILE A 76 -6.60 23.71 38.08
CA ILE A 76 -6.68 22.37 38.62
C ILE A 76 -7.72 21.55 37.86
N ASN A 77 -8.87 22.14 37.54
CA ASN A 77 -9.92 21.45 36.80
C ASN A 77 -9.50 21.15 35.35
N ALA A 78 -8.92 22.13 34.65
CA ALA A 78 -8.41 21.92 33.29
C ALA A 78 -7.30 20.85 33.25
N LEU A 79 -6.42 20.83 34.25
CA LEU A 79 -5.37 19.82 34.37
C LEU A 79 -5.97 18.42 34.57
N ASN A 80 -6.95 18.28 35.47
CA ASN A 80 -7.64 17.02 35.70
C ASN A 80 -8.37 16.53 34.44
N GLU A 81 -9.05 17.42 33.73
CA GLU A 81 -9.73 17.10 32.48
C GLU A 81 -8.76 16.58 31.42
N MET A 82 -7.60 17.26 31.25
CA MET A 82 -6.55 16.79 30.35
C MET A 82 -6.00 15.41 30.72
N VAL A 83 -5.80 15.13 32.01
CA VAL A 83 -5.34 13.82 32.49
C VAL A 83 -6.38 12.73 32.19
N HIS A 84 -7.66 13.02 32.38
CA HIS A 84 -8.75 12.10 32.07
C HIS A 84 -8.85 11.80 30.58
N GLU A 85 -8.74 12.85 29.75
CA GLU A 85 -8.76 12.71 28.30
C GLU A 85 -7.57 11.91 27.78
N TYR A 86 -6.36 12.19 28.29
CA TYR A 86 -5.17 11.41 27.97
C TYR A 86 -5.33 9.93 28.35
N LYS A 87 -5.88 9.65 29.53
CA LYS A 87 -6.15 8.27 29.97
C LYS A 87 -7.13 7.57 29.04
N ARG A 88 -8.19 8.25 28.62
CA ARG A 88 -9.18 7.73 27.67
C ARG A 88 -8.55 7.43 26.31
N LEU A 89 -7.76 8.36 25.77
CA LEU A 89 -7.00 8.20 24.53
C LEU A 89 -5.99 7.05 24.61
N SER A 90 -5.29 6.91 25.73
CA SER A 90 -4.34 5.82 25.94
C SER A 90 -5.05 4.46 25.94
N GLN A 91 -6.25 4.38 26.53
CA GLN A 91 -7.03 3.15 26.56
C GLN A 91 -7.52 2.78 25.16
N THR A 92 -8.09 3.73 24.41
CA THR A 92 -8.54 3.48 23.04
C THR A 92 -7.39 3.13 22.10
N SER A 93 -6.19 3.68 22.32
CA SER A 93 -5.00 3.32 21.55
C SER A 93 -4.60 1.85 21.75
N GLU A 94 -4.65 1.33 22.98
CA GLU A 94 -4.36 -0.09 23.24
C GLU A 94 -5.46 -1.01 22.67
N GLU A 95 -6.73 -0.58 22.73
CA GLU A 95 -7.85 -1.31 22.12
C GLU A 95 -7.71 -1.40 20.59
N VAL A 96 -7.40 -0.28 19.91
CA VAL A 96 -7.14 -0.25 18.47
C VAL A 96 -5.95 -1.13 18.09
N LYS A 97 -4.91 -1.16 18.94
CA LYS A 97 -3.74 -2.01 18.72
C LYS A 97 -4.08 -3.49 18.85
N ALA A 98 -4.90 -3.86 19.83
CA ALA A 98 -5.40 -5.23 19.99
C ALA A 98 -6.27 -5.64 18.79
N GLU A 99 -7.24 -4.80 18.40
CA GLU A 99 -8.10 -5.07 17.23
C GLU A 99 -7.30 -5.16 15.93
N ASN A 100 -6.26 -4.34 15.76
CA ASN A 100 -5.39 -4.42 14.58
C ASN A 100 -4.66 -5.78 14.49
N VAL A 101 -4.21 -6.30 15.62
CA VAL A 101 -3.60 -7.64 15.70
C VAL A 101 -4.63 -8.70 15.36
N ASP A 102 -5.85 -8.60 15.88
CA ASP A 102 -6.94 -9.54 15.59
C ASP A 102 -7.35 -9.51 14.11
N LEU A 103 -7.46 -8.32 13.51
CA LEU A 103 -7.74 -8.14 12.09
C LEU A 103 -6.61 -8.67 11.22
N LYS A 104 -5.35 -8.53 11.63
CA LYS A 104 -4.21 -9.14 10.93
C LYS A 104 -4.29 -10.66 10.98
N ASN A 105 -4.62 -11.24 12.12
CA ASN A 105 -4.78 -12.68 12.26
C ASN A 105 -5.96 -13.20 11.42
N SER A 106 -7.06 -12.44 11.37
CA SER A 106 -8.21 -12.68 10.49
C SER A 106 -7.88 -12.51 9.01
N SER A 107 -6.96 -11.60 8.66
CA SER A 107 -6.51 -11.35 7.29
C SER A 107 -5.51 -12.38 6.77
N VAL A 108 -4.82 -13.11 7.65
CA VAL A 108 -3.83 -14.14 7.28
C VAL A 108 -4.48 -15.49 6.96
N GLU A 109 -5.74 -15.71 7.35
CA GLU A 109 -6.56 -16.78 6.78
C GLU A 109 -7.40 -16.22 5.62
N PRO A 110 -6.92 -16.29 4.36
CA PRO A 110 -7.84 -16.20 3.24
C PRO A 110 -8.88 -17.30 3.47
N SER A 111 -10.15 -16.91 3.55
CA SER A 111 -11.31 -17.82 3.63
C SER A 111 -11.00 -19.08 2.82
N THR A 112 -10.89 -20.22 3.49
CA THR A 112 -10.50 -21.51 2.89
C THR A 112 -11.37 -21.88 1.69
N VAL A 113 -12.57 -21.29 1.60
CA VAL A 113 -13.50 -21.38 0.48
C VAL A 113 -13.00 -20.66 -0.78
N GLN A 114 -12.34 -19.50 -0.65
CA GLN A 114 -11.79 -18.73 -1.77
C GLN A 114 -10.51 -19.37 -2.35
N LEU A 115 -9.71 -20.01 -1.50
CA LEU A 115 -8.54 -20.76 -1.92
C LEU A 115 -8.94 -21.99 -2.75
N GLY A 116 -9.93 -22.77 -2.27
CA GLY A 116 -10.44 -23.94 -3.00
C GLY A 116 -11.10 -23.61 -4.34
N TYR A 117 -11.78 -22.45 -4.45
CA TYR A 117 -12.31 -21.99 -5.72
C TYR A 117 -11.20 -21.64 -6.72
N THR A 118 -10.12 -21.01 -6.24
CA THR A 118 -8.95 -20.66 -7.06
C THR A 118 -8.24 -21.92 -7.57
N ASP A 119 -8.03 -22.91 -6.69
CA ASP A 119 -7.45 -24.20 -7.05
C ASP A 119 -8.33 -24.97 -8.04
N SER A 120 -9.66 -24.94 -7.85
CA SER A 120 -10.63 -25.54 -8.78
C SER A 120 -10.53 -24.94 -10.18
N ILE A 121 -10.49 -23.60 -10.29
CA ILE A 121 -10.32 -22.92 -11.59
C ILE A 121 -8.98 -23.31 -12.23
N GLN A 122 -7.91 -23.38 -11.43
CA GLN A 122 -6.59 -23.73 -11.95
C GLN A 122 -6.56 -25.16 -12.54
N ILE A 123 -7.23 -26.11 -11.89
CA ILE A 123 -7.40 -27.47 -12.37
C ILE A 123 -8.20 -27.47 -13.68
N GLU A 124 -9.33 -26.78 -13.75
CA GLU A 124 -10.13 -26.69 -14.99
C GLU A 124 -9.36 -26.07 -16.15
N LEU A 125 -8.58 -25.01 -15.90
CA LEU A 125 -7.71 -24.40 -16.90
C LEU A 125 -6.67 -25.39 -17.43
N SER A 126 -6.07 -26.19 -16.56
CA SER A 126 -5.10 -27.21 -16.97
C SER A 126 -5.74 -28.29 -17.85
N LYS A 127 -6.96 -28.75 -17.52
CA LYS A 127 -7.73 -29.70 -18.33
C LYS A 127 -8.05 -29.14 -19.71
N LEU A 128 -8.61 -27.93 -19.77
CA LEU A 128 -8.93 -27.24 -21.03
C LEU A 128 -7.68 -27.04 -21.90
N LYS A 129 -6.54 -26.71 -21.28
CA LYS A 129 -5.27 -26.59 -22.00
C LYS A 129 -4.85 -27.91 -22.66
N THR A 130 -4.96 -29.03 -21.94
CA THR A 130 -4.63 -30.35 -22.50
C THR A 130 -5.61 -30.77 -23.60
N GLU A 131 -6.90 -30.48 -23.44
CA GLU A 131 -7.93 -30.79 -24.44
C GLU A 131 -7.74 -29.96 -25.71
N ASN A 132 -7.42 -28.66 -25.57
CA ASN A 132 -7.14 -27.78 -26.70
C ASN A 132 -5.94 -28.27 -27.52
N GLU A 133 -4.86 -28.68 -26.86
CA GLU A 133 -3.69 -29.28 -27.51
C GLU A 133 -4.06 -30.58 -28.25
N SER A 134 -4.88 -31.44 -27.65
CA SER A 134 -5.37 -32.66 -28.30
C SER A 134 -6.23 -32.36 -29.53
N LEU A 135 -7.11 -31.35 -29.46
CA LEU A 135 -7.94 -30.92 -30.59
C LEU A 135 -7.10 -30.34 -31.71
N ARG A 136 -6.05 -29.58 -31.38
CA ARG A 136 -5.10 -29.06 -32.37
C ARG A 136 -4.41 -30.19 -33.14
N LEU A 137 -3.94 -31.23 -32.44
CA LEU A 137 -3.34 -32.40 -33.08
C LEU A 137 -4.31 -33.12 -34.01
N ARG A 138 -5.54 -33.36 -33.54
CA ARG A 138 -6.59 -33.99 -34.35
C ARG A 138 -6.96 -33.14 -35.57
N SER A 139 -6.96 -31.82 -35.43
CA SER A 139 -7.19 -30.90 -36.55
C SER A 139 -6.12 -31.06 -37.62
N CYS A 140 -4.83 -31.13 -37.24
CA CYS A 140 -3.73 -31.35 -38.18
C CYS A 140 -3.83 -32.71 -38.91
N GLU A 141 -4.24 -33.77 -38.19
CA GLU A 141 -4.42 -35.09 -38.79
C GLU A 141 -5.57 -35.10 -39.81
N LEU A 142 -6.69 -34.45 -39.48
CA LEU A 142 -7.81 -34.30 -40.41
C LEU A 142 -7.45 -33.45 -41.63
N GLU A 143 -6.66 -32.39 -41.45
CA GLU A 143 -6.18 -31.55 -42.55
C GLU A 143 -5.32 -32.38 -43.53
N TYR A 144 -4.40 -33.19 -43.00
CA TYR A 144 -3.60 -34.11 -43.80
C TYR A 144 -4.45 -35.15 -44.57
N GLU A 145 -5.43 -35.77 -43.92
CA GLU A 145 -6.31 -36.73 -44.61
C GLU A 145 -7.19 -36.04 -45.67
N ASN A 146 -7.61 -34.81 -45.43
CA ASN A 146 -8.39 -34.03 -46.40
C ASN A 146 -7.55 -33.70 -47.65
N GLU A 147 -6.28 -33.31 -47.48
CA GLU A 147 -5.35 -33.14 -48.60
C GLU A 147 -5.15 -34.43 -49.38
N ARG A 148 -5.00 -35.58 -48.69
CA ARG A 148 -4.88 -36.89 -49.33
C ARG A 148 -6.11 -37.26 -50.15
N LEU A 149 -7.31 -37.02 -49.61
CA LEU A 149 -8.56 -37.29 -50.31
C LEU A 149 -8.71 -36.39 -51.53
N ASN A 150 -8.36 -35.11 -51.43
CA ASN A 150 -8.38 -34.19 -52.55
C ASN A 150 -7.46 -34.66 -53.70
N LEU A 151 -6.27 -35.17 -53.38
CA LEU A 151 -5.37 -35.77 -54.38
C LEU A 151 -5.97 -37.03 -55.04
N VAL A 152 -6.70 -37.85 -54.28
CA VAL A 152 -7.36 -39.04 -54.81
C VAL A 152 -8.51 -38.66 -55.75
N ASP A 153 -9.31 -37.66 -55.39
CA ASP A 153 -10.40 -37.14 -56.22
C ASP A 153 -9.86 -36.58 -57.54
N GLU A 154 -8.76 -35.82 -57.52
CA GLU A 154 -8.10 -35.32 -58.73
C GLU A 154 -7.60 -36.43 -59.66
N LEU A 155 -7.20 -37.59 -59.12
CA LEU A 155 -6.71 -38.73 -59.90
C LEU A 155 -7.83 -39.66 -60.41
N LEU A 156 -8.97 -39.70 -59.74
CA LEU A 156 -10.14 -40.50 -60.13
C LEU A 156 -10.79 -39.99 -61.42
N ASP A 157 -10.88 -38.66 -61.59
CA ASP A 157 -11.51 -38.02 -62.74
C ASP A 157 -10.87 -38.41 -64.09
N PRO A 158 -9.54 -38.31 -64.27
CA PRO A 158 -8.84 -38.76 -65.47
C PRO A 158 -8.97 -40.28 -65.70
N VAL A 159 -8.89 -41.09 -64.64
CA VAL A 159 -8.97 -42.56 -64.73
C VAL A 159 -10.35 -42.99 -65.20
N PHE A 160 -11.41 -42.38 -64.66
CA PHE A 160 -12.78 -42.68 -65.06
C PHE A 160 -13.06 -42.24 -66.50
N CYS A 161 -12.54 -41.08 -66.91
CA CYS A 161 -12.61 -40.61 -68.31
C CYS A 161 -11.87 -41.55 -69.27
N PHE A 162 -10.66 -41.99 -68.91
CA PHE A 162 -9.85 -42.90 -69.73
C PHE A 162 -10.51 -44.28 -69.89
N SER A 163 -11.07 -44.81 -68.81
CA SER A 163 -11.80 -46.09 -68.82
C SER A 163 -13.04 -46.04 -69.73
N LYS A 164 -13.85 -44.98 -69.63
CA LYS A 164 -15.00 -44.76 -70.52
C LYS A 164 -14.61 -44.67 -71.99
N SER A 165 -13.56 -43.89 -72.30
CA SER A 165 -13.06 -43.73 -73.67
C SER A 165 -12.52 -45.04 -74.26
N SER A 166 -11.84 -45.85 -73.45
CA SER A 166 -11.34 -47.17 -73.87
C SER A 166 -12.48 -48.16 -74.16
N CYS A 167 -13.53 -48.16 -73.33
CA CYS A 167 -14.70 -49.03 -73.52
C CYS A 167 -15.53 -48.69 -74.76
N THR A 168 -15.68 -47.41 -75.11
CA THR A 168 -16.39 -47.02 -76.35
C THR A 168 -15.61 -47.43 -77.59
N LYS A 169 -14.28 -47.32 -77.55
CA LYS A 169 -13.40 -47.72 -78.67
C LYS A 169 -13.46 -49.22 -78.96
N LEU A 170 -13.49 -50.06 -77.91
CA LEU A 170 -13.61 -51.53 -78.04
C LEU A 170 -14.96 -52.00 -78.59
N LYS A 171 -16.06 -51.26 -78.38
CA LYS A 171 -17.38 -51.61 -78.91
C LYS A 171 -17.62 -51.20 -80.36
N SER A 172 -16.74 -50.37 -80.93
CA SER A 172 -16.88 -49.84 -82.29
C SER A 172 -16.17 -50.68 -83.37
N HIS A 173 -15.62 -51.83 -82.99
CA HIS A 173 -14.84 -52.73 -83.85
C HIS A 173 -15.47 -54.12 -83.89
#